data_AF-A0A671VFB7-F1
#
_entry.id   AF-A0A671VFB7-F1
#
_cell.length_a   1.000
_cell.length_b   1.000
_cell.length_c   1.000
_cell.angle_alpha   90.00
_cell.angle_beta   90.00
_cell.angle_gamma   90.00
#
_symmetry.space_group_name_H-M   'P 1'
#
loop_
_entity.id
_entity.type
_entity.pdbx_description
1 polymer ?
#
loop_
_entity_poly.entity_id
_entity_poly.type
_entity_poly.pdbx_seq_one_letter_code
_entity_poly.pdbx_strand_id
1 'polypeptide(L)'
;MFLVPTERFPSWAKALLVLLAVGLLVGALLVHFRQTTPDLPKDATVRWDCSYRTVHLYENRSDQPEKQHQDYKDRTEMKKDLLKTGDLSLTLKYPKETDTGRYRCEVYNQDGNRLRVKRVKLEVKGQYEDTEQRSVCLSLVGCLSLIGCLSLVDPLNSSSHLIIYNLSVRVTGM
;
A
#
# COMPACT_ATOMS: atom_id res chain seq x y z
N MET A 1 19.12 -0.18 49.63
CA MET A 1 19.42 -1.09 48.51
C MET A 1 18.40 -0.76 47.43
N PHE A 2 18.78 0.02 46.41
CA PHE A 2 17.86 0.44 45.35
C PHE A 2 17.77 -0.68 44.32
N LEU A 3 16.58 -1.26 44.15
CA LEU A 3 16.28 -2.18 43.06
C LEU A 3 16.15 -1.34 41.79
N VAL A 4 17.18 -1.31 40.95
CA VAL A 4 17.06 -0.76 39.60
C VAL A 4 16.20 -1.73 38.80
N PRO A 5 14.98 -1.35 38.35
CA PRO A 5 14.17 -2.22 37.52
C PRO A 5 14.94 -2.46 36.21
N THR A 6 15.36 -3.70 35.97
CA THR A 6 15.98 -4.07 34.70
C THR A 6 14.91 -3.98 33.64
N GLU A 7 14.99 -2.91 32.84
CA GLU A 7 14.23 -2.69 31.62
C GLU A 7 14.12 -3.99 30.82
N ARG A 8 12.89 -4.43 30.52
CA ARG A 8 12.62 -5.70 29.83
C ARG A 8 13.28 -5.78 28.45
N PHE A 9 13.57 -4.63 27.85
CA PHE A 9 14.40 -4.50 26.67
C PHE A 9 15.33 -3.29 26.83
N PRO A 10 16.61 -3.40 26.44
CA PRO A 10 17.51 -2.25 26.46
C PRO A 10 17.00 -1.15 25.52
N SER A 11 17.27 0.11 25.85
CA SER A 11 16.74 1.28 25.11
C SER A 11 17.04 1.24 23.61
N TRP A 12 18.19 0.70 23.22
CA TRP A 12 18.55 0.52 21.81
C TRP A 12 17.64 -0.49 21.09
N ALA A 13 17.16 -1.53 21.78
CA ALA A 13 16.24 -2.51 21.20
C ALA A 13 14.83 -1.92 21.02
N LYS A 14 14.38 -1.06 21.95
CA LYS A 14 13.14 -0.29 21.77
C LYS A 14 13.24 0.64 20.56
N ALA A 15 14.34 1.37 20.41
CA ALA A 15 14.58 2.23 19.24
C ALA A 15 14.62 1.45 17.93
N LEU A 16 15.28 0.27 17.92
CA LEU A 16 15.32 -0.61 16.77
C LEU A 16 13.92 -1.14 16.39
N LEU A 17 13.11 -1.56 17.37
CA LEU A 17 11.74 -1.99 17.15
C LEU A 17 10.86 -0.86 16.57
N VAL A 18 11.03 0.38 17.05
CA VAL A 18 10.34 1.55 16.51
C VAL A 18 10.77 1.82 15.06
N LEU A 19 12.07 1.78 14.76
CA LEU A 19 12.58 1.96 13.40
C LEU A 19 12.09 0.86 12.44
N LEU A 20 12.05 -0.40 12.88
CA LEU A 20 11.51 -1.51 12.10
C LEU A 20 10.00 -1.34 11.85
N ALA A 21 9.24 -0.95 12.87
CA ALA A 21 7.81 -0.68 12.74
C ALA A 21 7.54 0.50 11.79
N VAL A 22 8.29 1.60 11.91
CA VAL A 22 8.20 2.75 11.00
C VAL A 22 8.59 2.36 9.57
N GLY A 23 9.64 1.56 9.38
CA GLY A 23 10.04 1.04 8.08
C GLY A 23 8.97 0.18 7.42
N LEU A 24 8.28 -0.67 8.19
CA LEU A 24 7.14 -1.47 7.72
C LEU A 24 5.95 -0.58 7.34
N LEU A 25 5.63 0.44 8.14
CA LEU A 25 4.54 1.39 7.87
C LEU A 25 4.80 2.21 6.60
N VAL A 26 6.04 2.67 6.38
CA VAL A 26 6.42 3.41 5.17
C VAL A 26 6.45 2.50 3.94
N GLY A 27 6.92 1.25 4.08
CA GLY A 27 6.89 0.25 3.01
C GLY A 27 5.47 -0.13 2.59
N ALA A 28 4.50 -0.14 3.52
CA ALA A 28 3.08 -0.29 3.21
C ALA A 28 2.48 0.95 2.50
N LEU A 29 3.19 2.08 2.48
CA LEU A 29 2.73 3.32 1.85
C LEU A 29 3.12 3.43 0.38
N LEU A 30 4.15 2.73 -0.07
CA LEU A 30 4.71 2.88 -1.41
C LEU A 30 4.90 1.52 -2.06
N VAL A 31 4.35 1.36 -3.26
CA VAL A 31 4.53 0.17 -4.09
C VAL A 31 5.27 0.56 -5.34
N HIS A 32 6.39 -0.11 -5.60
CA HIS A 32 7.22 0.15 -6.77
C HIS A 32 7.08 -0.96 -7.80
N PHE A 33 6.60 -0.61 -8.99
CA PHE A 33 6.57 -1.49 -10.15
C PHE A 33 7.82 -1.25 -10.99
N ARG A 34 8.77 -2.17 -10.94
CA ARG A 34 10.02 -2.03 -11.70
C ARG A 34 9.78 -2.30 -13.18
N GLN A 35 10.11 -1.35 -14.06
CA GLN A 35 10.16 -1.57 -15.49
C GLN A 35 11.29 -0.81 -16.17
N THR A 36 12.14 -1.53 -16.89
CA THR A 36 13.27 -0.94 -17.62
C THR A 36 13.20 -1.34 -19.08
N THR A 37 13.35 -0.33 -19.94
CA THR A 37 13.12 -0.41 -21.36
C THR A 37 14.20 0.43 -22.06
N PRO A 38 15.35 -0.16 -22.44
CA PRO A 38 16.36 0.58 -23.18
C PRO A 38 15.84 1.01 -24.56
N ASP A 39 16.42 2.08 -25.08
CA ASP A 39 16.21 2.58 -26.45
C ASP A 39 14.76 2.96 -26.76
N LEU A 40 14.20 3.84 -25.93
CA LEU A 40 12.87 4.41 -26.16
C LEU A 40 12.92 5.54 -27.20
N PRO A 41 11.94 5.62 -28.12
CA PRO A 41 11.74 6.81 -28.94
C PRO A 41 11.57 8.08 -28.07
N LYS A 42 12.04 9.23 -28.57
CA LYS A 42 11.99 10.53 -27.86
C LYS A 42 10.56 11.06 -27.65
N ASP A 43 9.62 10.41 -28.28
CA ASP A 43 8.22 10.74 -28.48
C ASP A 43 7.32 9.59 -28.05
N ALA A 44 7.88 8.57 -27.39
CA ALA A 44 7.12 7.42 -26.95
C ALA A 44 6.07 7.81 -25.91
N THR A 45 4.89 7.19 -26.05
CA THR A 45 3.83 7.22 -25.05
C THR A 45 3.96 6.01 -24.15
N VAL A 46 3.91 6.22 -22.84
CA VAL A 46 3.96 5.16 -21.83
C VAL A 46 2.66 5.17 -21.04
N ARG A 47 1.95 4.05 -21.06
CA ARG A 47 0.69 3.88 -20.34
C ARG A 47 0.82 2.75 -19.33
N TRP A 48 0.43 3.02 -18.10
CA TRP A 48 0.17 2.01 -17.09
C TRP A 48 -1.34 1.84 -16.93
N ASP A 49 -1.83 0.61 -17.06
CA ASP A 49 -3.24 0.26 -16.91
C ASP A 49 -3.43 -0.87 -15.90
N CYS A 50 -4.52 -0.81 -15.14
CA CYS A 50 -5.00 -1.92 -14.33
C CYS A 50 -6.46 -2.20 -14.69
N SER A 51 -6.72 -3.37 -15.26
CA SER A 51 -8.03 -3.73 -15.83
C SER A 51 -8.47 -2.71 -16.90
N TYR A 52 -9.47 -1.87 -16.58
CA TYR A 52 -10.04 -0.81 -17.43
C TYR A 52 -9.70 0.61 -16.93
N ARG A 53 -8.83 0.73 -15.93
CA ARG A 53 -8.46 2.00 -15.30
C ARG A 53 -7.07 2.42 -15.76
N THR A 54 -6.96 3.61 -16.33
CA THR A 54 -5.66 4.26 -16.58
C THR A 54 -5.04 4.62 -15.25
N VAL A 55 -3.93 3.96 -14.92
CA VAL A 55 -3.19 4.16 -13.67
C VAL A 55 -2.28 5.37 -13.79
N HIS A 56 -1.53 5.44 -14.89
CA HIS A 56 -0.63 6.55 -15.19
C HIS A 56 -0.43 6.67 -16.70
N LEU A 57 -0.35 7.90 -17.21
CA LEU A 57 -0.12 8.17 -18.61
C LEU A 57 0.94 9.24 -18.75
N TYR A 58 2.01 8.90 -19.47
CA TYR A 58 3.03 9.81 -19.94
C TYR A 58 2.94 9.89 -21.45
N GLU A 59 2.64 11.08 -21.97
CA GLU A 59 2.41 11.34 -23.38
C GLU A 59 2.93 12.75 -23.70
N ASN A 60 3.42 12.95 -24.92
CA ASN A 60 3.95 14.25 -25.35
C ASN A 60 5.00 14.84 -24.38
N ARG A 61 5.84 13.96 -23.82
CA ARG A 61 6.93 14.28 -22.89
C ARG A 61 6.48 14.86 -21.53
N SER A 62 5.24 14.62 -21.13
CA SER A 62 4.76 14.99 -19.79
C SER A 62 3.73 14.00 -19.26
N ASP A 63 3.60 13.97 -17.93
CA ASP A 63 2.50 13.26 -17.27
C ASP A 63 1.17 13.92 -17.64
N GLN A 64 0.12 13.11 -17.79
CA GLN A 64 -1.25 13.52 -18.14
C GLN A 64 -2.21 13.18 -16.98
N PRO A 65 -2.14 13.90 -15.83
CA PRO A 65 -2.92 13.58 -14.63
C PRO A 65 -4.44 13.65 -14.85
N GLU A 66 -4.91 14.48 -15.77
CA GLU A 66 -6.32 14.62 -16.14
C GLU A 66 -6.89 13.39 -16.86
N LYS A 67 -6.04 12.59 -17.51
CA LYS A 67 -6.41 11.34 -18.20
C LYS A 67 -6.33 10.10 -17.29
N GLN A 68 -5.87 10.27 -16.05
CA GLN A 68 -5.84 9.18 -15.07
C GLN A 68 -7.22 8.90 -14.50
N HIS A 69 -7.47 7.64 -14.17
CA HIS A 69 -8.66 7.26 -13.43
C HIS A 69 -8.64 7.90 -12.03
N GLN A 70 -9.80 8.31 -11.53
CA GLN A 70 -9.92 9.09 -10.29
C GLN A 70 -9.27 8.40 -9.08
N ASP A 71 -9.31 7.07 -9.02
CA ASP A 71 -8.67 6.28 -7.95
C ASP A 71 -7.14 6.45 -7.87
N TYR A 72 -6.47 6.86 -8.95
CA TYR A 72 -5.01 6.90 -9.07
C TYR A 72 -4.43 8.32 -9.13
N LYS A 73 -5.28 9.34 -9.25
CA LYS A 73 -4.85 10.75 -9.19
C LYS A 73 -4.09 11.02 -7.91
N ASP A 74 -2.99 11.75 -8.03
CA ASP A 74 -2.06 12.12 -6.95
C ASP A 74 -1.41 10.95 -6.19
N ARG A 75 -1.72 9.72 -6.59
CA ARG A 75 -1.20 8.49 -5.99
C ARG A 75 -0.15 7.82 -6.87
N THR A 76 0.09 8.30 -8.08
CA THR A 76 1.01 7.66 -9.01
C THR A 76 2.10 8.61 -9.48
N GLU A 77 3.31 8.08 -9.64
CA GLU A 77 4.47 8.86 -10.07
C GLU A 77 5.42 8.00 -10.90
N MET A 78 5.93 8.57 -12.00
CA MET A 78 6.99 8.02 -12.82
C MET A 78 8.21 8.95 -12.81
N LYS A 79 9.36 8.43 -13.24
CA LYS A 79 10.60 9.20 -13.26
C LYS A 79 10.58 10.25 -14.39
N LYS A 80 10.89 11.52 -14.10
CA LYS A 80 10.86 12.61 -15.10
C LYS A 80 11.75 12.39 -16.33
N ASP A 81 12.87 11.70 -16.17
CA ASP A 81 13.83 11.39 -17.24
C ASP A 81 13.65 9.95 -17.80
N LEU A 82 12.45 9.38 -17.68
CA LEU A 82 12.13 8.00 -18.09
C LEU A 82 12.52 7.69 -19.54
N LEU A 83 12.37 8.62 -20.48
CA LEU A 83 12.72 8.38 -21.89
C LEU A 83 14.24 8.34 -22.11
N LYS A 84 15.00 9.10 -21.31
CA LYS A 84 16.47 9.14 -21.39
C LYS A 84 17.09 7.91 -20.72
N THR A 85 16.51 7.49 -19.60
CA THR A 85 17.06 6.40 -18.77
C THR A 85 16.48 5.04 -19.13
N GLY A 86 15.35 5.01 -19.84
CA GLY A 86 14.58 3.79 -20.07
C GLY A 86 13.85 3.29 -18.82
N ASP A 87 13.92 4.01 -17.69
CA ASP A 87 13.28 3.60 -16.44
C ASP A 87 11.81 4.04 -16.42
N LEU A 88 10.92 3.11 -16.76
CA LEU A 88 9.47 3.29 -16.78
C LEU A 88 8.82 2.81 -15.49
N SER A 89 9.59 2.74 -14.40
CA SER A 89 9.07 2.28 -13.12
C SER A 89 7.96 3.21 -12.60
N LEU A 90 6.91 2.61 -12.05
CA LEU A 90 5.76 3.31 -11.49
C LEU A 90 5.79 3.19 -9.97
N THR A 91 5.61 4.30 -9.27
CA THR A 91 5.37 4.32 -7.83
C THR A 91 3.90 4.57 -7.56
N LEU A 92 3.25 3.67 -6.80
CA LEU A 92 1.89 3.83 -6.30
C LEU A 92 1.93 4.15 -4.81
N LYS A 93 1.26 5.23 -4.41
CA LYS A 93 1.19 5.76 -3.05
C LYS A 93 -0.12 5.34 -2.36
N TYR A 94 -0.03 5.02 -1.08
CA TYR A 94 -1.13 4.63 -0.20
C TYR A 94 -1.94 3.46 -0.80
N PRO A 95 -1.34 2.29 -1.09
CA PRO A 95 -2.04 1.18 -1.72
C PRO A 95 -3.26 0.75 -0.90
N LYS A 96 -4.32 0.37 -1.61
CA LYS A 96 -5.60 -0.09 -1.07
C LYS A 96 -5.87 -1.50 -1.57
N GLU A 97 -6.71 -2.25 -0.88
CA GLU A 97 -7.12 -3.59 -1.34
C GLU A 97 -7.71 -3.55 -2.77
N THR A 98 -8.43 -2.48 -3.10
CA THR A 98 -9.03 -2.21 -4.42
C THR A 98 -8.01 -1.96 -5.53
N ASP A 99 -6.74 -1.76 -5.19
CA ASP A 99 -5.65 -1.66 -6.16
C ASP A 99 -5.11 -3.02 -6.57
N THR A 100 -5.51 -4.11 -5.90
CA THR A 100 -5.19 -5.48 -6.30
C THR A 100 -5.61 -5.73 -7.74
N GLY A 101 -4.69 -6.25 -8.56
CA GLY A 101 -4.98 -6.47 -9.97
C GLY A 101 -3.76 -6.77 -10.82
N ARG A 102 -4.01 -6.90 -12.13
CA ARG A 102 -2.97 -7.07 -13.15
C ARG A 102 -2.69 -5.73 -13.80
N TYR A 103 -1.50 -5.21 -13.53
CA TYR A 103 -0.98 -3.98 -14.10
C TYR A 103 -0.26 -4.29 -15.41
N ARG A 104 -0.45 -3.44 -16.41
CA ARG A 104 0.23 -3.50 -17.69
C ARG A 104 0.95 -2.18 -17.93
N CYS A 105 2.24 -2.26 -18.26
CA CYS A 105 2.97 -1.15 -18.85
C CYS A 105 3.01 -1.37 -20.36
N GLU A 106 2.44 -0.44 -21.12
CA GLU A 106 2.46 -0.46 -22.59
C GLU A 106 3.23 0.77 -23.10
N VAL A 107 4.10 0.54 -24.08
CA VAL A 107 4.88 1.58 -24.74
C VAL A 107 4.44 1.66 -26.19
N TYR A 108 4.18 2.87 -26.67
CA TYR A 108 3.77 3.15 -28.06
C TYR A 108 4.73 4.13 -28.71
N ASN A 109 4.91 4.03 -30.03
CA ASN A 109 5.56 5.06 -30.83
C ASN A 109 4.56 6.19 -31.20
N GLN A 110 5.06 7.23 -31.87
CA GLN A 110 4.24 8.32 -32.44
C GLN A 110 3.08 7.86 -33.33
N ASP A 111 3.26 6.77 -34.08
CA ASP A 111 2.24 6.23 -34.98
C ASP A 111 1.15 5.42 -34.25
N GLY A 112 1.26 5.28 -32.92
CA GLY A 112 0.36 4.46 -32.11
C GLY A 112 0.66 2.96 -32.16
N ASN A 113 1.78 2.55 -32.78
CA ASN A 113 2.22 1.16 -32.77
C ASN A 113 2.73 0.78 -31.39
N ARG A 114 2.21 -0.32 -30.84
CA ARG A 114 2.64 -0.85 -29.56
C ARG A 114 4.00 -1.52 -29.69
N LEU A 115 5.00 -0.92 -29.05
CA LEU A 115 6.38 -1.38 -29.08
C LEU A 115 6.64 -2.48 -28.04
N ARG A 116 6.15 -2.29 -26.81
CA ARG A 116 6.46 -3.18 -25.69
C ARG A 116 5.30 -3.28 -24.70
N VAL A 117 5.21 -4.44 -24.05
CA VAL A 117 4.25 -4.70 -22.97
C VAL A 117 4.94 -5.44 -21.86
N LYS A 118 4.75 -4.99 -20.61
CA LYS A 118 5.07 -5.76 -19.42
C LYS A 118 3.84 -5.92 -18.55
N ARG A 119 3.71 -7.07 -17.90
CA ARG A 119 2.62 -7.36 -16.96
C ARG A 119 3.19 -7.69 -15.60
N VAL A 120 2.55 -7.16 -14.58
CA VAL A 120 2.85 -7.45 -13.17
C VAL A 120 1.53 -7.58 -12.42
N LYS A 121 1.50 -8.47 -11.43
CA LYS A 121 0.35 -8.66 -10.53
C LYS A 121 0.66 -7.95 -9.22
N LEU A 122 -0.26 -7.11 -8.76
CA LEU A 122 -0.27 -6.56 -7.42
C LEU A 122 -1.32 -7.28 -6.59
N GLU A 123 -0.95 -7.74 -5.40
CA GLU A 123 -1.86 -8.21 -4.36
C GLU A 123 -1.69 -7.31 -3.13
N VAL A 124 -2.80 -6.72 -2.68
CA VAL A 124 -2.89 -5.93 -1.44
C VAL A 124 -3.96 -6.58 -0.58
N LYS A 125 -3.57 -7.08 0.60
CA LYS A 125 -4.47 -7.74 1.56
C LYS A 125 -4.40 -7.04 2.91
N GLY A 126 -5.51 -6.59 3.45
CA GLY A 126 -5.61 -6.23 4.86
C GLY A 126 -5.49 -7.47 5.72
N GLN A 127 -4.59 -7.42 6.70
CA GLN A 127 -4.54 -8.35 7.81
C GLN A 127 -5.35 -7.70 8.92
N TYR A 128 -6.60 -8.11 9.09
CA TYR A 128 -7.35 -7.80 10.31
C TYR A 128 -6.77 -8.65 11.43
N GLU A 129 -5.91 -8.07 12.26
CA GLU A 129 -5.54 -8.66 13.55
C GLU A 129 -6.65 -8.32 14.55
N ASP A 130 -7.65 -9.18 14.61
CA ASP A 130 -8.58 -9.21 15.75
C ASP A 130 -7.78 -9.58 17.01
N THR A 131 -7.51 -8.60 17.87
CA THR A 131 -6.74 -8.84 19.11
C THR A 131 -7.61 -9.46 20.22
N GLU A 132 -8.79 -10.00 19.89
CA GLU A 132 -9.73 -10.65 20.81
C GLU A 132 -9.77 -12.19 20.68
N GLN A 133 -8.68 -12.87 20.30
CA GLN A 133 -8.63 -14.35 20.32
C GLN A 133 -7.44 -14.96 21.05
N ARG A 134 -7.05 -14.35 22.18
CA ARG A 134 -6.31 -15.03 23.25
C ARG A 134 -7.05 -15.05 24.60
N SER A 135 -8.36 -14.81 24.62
CA SER A 135 -9.20 -15.15 25.76
C SER A 135 -9.67 -16.60 25.62
N VAL A 136 -8.78 -17.53 25.99
CA VAL A 136 -9.17 -18.93 26.22
C VAL A 136 -10.11 -18.93 27.43
N CYS A 137 -11.39 -19.19 27.17
CA CYS A 137 -12.38 -19.76 28.08
C CYS A 137 -12.00 -19.80 29.58
N LEU A 138 -12.23 -18.70 30.31
CA LEU A 138 -12.22 -18.69 31.78
C LEU A 138 -13.36 -17.80 32.31
N SER A 139 -14.61 -18.12 31.98
CA SER A 139 -15.75 -17.62 32.73
C SER A 139 -16.82 -18.68 32.89
N LEU A 140 -16.48 -19.74 33.64
CA LEU A 140 -17.45 -20.44 34.46
C LEU A 140 -17.32 -20.00 35.93
N VAL A 141 -17.22 -18.70 36.21
CA VAL A 141 -17.44 -18.08 37.54
C VAL A 141 -17.65 -16.58 37.28
N GLY A 142 -18.66 -15.82 37.70
CA GLY A 142 -19.90 -16.05 38.41
C GLY A 142 -20.63 -14.69 38.55
N CYS A 143 -21.96 -14.74 38.64
CA CYS A 143 -22.88 -13.85 39.36
C CYS A 143 -22.96 -12.32 39.09
N LEU A 144 -24.11 -11.91 38.53
CA LEU A 144 -25.07 -10.90 39.03
C LEU A 144 -24.53 -9.60 39.68
N SER A 145 -24.62 -8.48 38.96
CA SER A 145 -25.09 -7.21 39.56
C SER A 145 -25.76 -6.31 38.51
N LEU A 146 -26.97 -5.85 38.83
CA LEU A 146 -27.84 -4.99 38.03
C LEU A 146 -27.55 -3.50 38.32
N ILE A 147 -27.96 -2.64 37.37
CA ILE A 147 -28.07 -1.16 37.43
C ILE A 147 -26.71 -0.44 37.29
N GLY A 148 -26.41 0.39 36.28
CA GLY A 148 -27.19 1.09 35.27
C GLY A 148 -26.63 2.52 35.14
N CYS A 149 -26.11 2.92 33.97
CA CYS A 149 -26.06 4.31 33.53
C CYS A 149 -25.83 4.37 32.01
N LEU A 150 -26.89 4.74 31.29
CA LEU A 150 -26.89 5.12 29.88
C LEU A 150 -25.88 6.26 29.65
N SER A 151 -24.82 5.98 28.90
CA SER A 151 -24.19 6.97 28.03
C SER A 151 -24.31 6.44 26.61
N LEU A 152 -24.69 7.35 25.71
CA LEU A 152 -25.40 7.09 24.47
C LEU A 152 -24.68 6.08 23.57
N VAL A 153 -25.42 5.03 23.26
CA VAL A 153 -25.02 3.89 22.44
C VAL A 153 -25.22 4.29 20.98
N ASP A 154 -24.14 4.44 20.21
CA ASP A 154 -24.23 4.10 18.79
C ASP A 154 -24.40 2.56 18.73
N PRO A 155 -25.51 2.02 18.17
CA PRO A 155 -25.89 0.61 18.36
C PRO A 155 -24.97 -0.43 17.68
N LEU A 156 -23.85 -0.01 17.09
CA LEU A 156 -22.93 -0.86 16.35
C LEU A 156 -21.48 -0.45 16.64
N ASN A 157 -20.92 -1.00 17.73
CA ASN A 157 -19.50 -1.09 18.06
C ASN A 157 -18.93 -0.07 19.08
N SER A 158 -19.01 -0.43 20.36
CA SER A 158 -18.26 0.15 21.49
C SER A 158 -16.95 -0.60 21.69
N SER A 159 -15.98 -0.38 20.81
CA SER A 159 -14.59 -0.71 21.09
C SER A 159 -13.71 0.44 20.63
N SER A 160 -12.86 0.93 21.52
CA SER A 160 -11.71 1.75 21.14
C SER A 160 -10.74 0.86 20.35
N HIS A 161 -11.08 0.57 19.09
CA HIS A 161 -10.27 -0.29 18.24
C HIS A 161 -8.96 0.45 17.91
N LEU A 162 -7.85 -0.13 18.37
CA LEU A 162 -6.57 0.08 17.70
C LEU A 162 -6.68 -0.65 16.35
N ILE A 163 -7.09 0.07 15.29
CA ILE A 163 -7.14 -0.52 13.95
C ILE A 163 -5.70 -0.62 13.44
N ILE A 164 -5.08 -1.76 13.67
CA ILE A 164 -3.78 -2.09 13.11
C ILE A 164 -4.02 -2.41 11.63
N TYR A 165 -3.96 -1.41 10.74
CA TYR A 165 -4.04 -1.62 9.29
C TYR A 165 -2.74 -2.25 8.78
N ASN A 166 -2.52 -3.53 9.05
CA ASN A 166 -1.42 -4.28 8.47
C ASN A 166 -1.78 -4.67 7.04
N LEU A 167 -1.28 -3.92 6.04
CA LEU A 167 -1.44 -4.30 4.63
C LEU A 167 -0.28 -5.19 4.20
N SER A 168 -0.59 -6.39 3.71
CA SER A 168 0.36 -7.23 2.99
C SER A 168 0.34 -6.85 1.52
N VAL A 169 1.47 -6.38 1.01
CA VAL A 169 1.65 -6.02 -0.40
C VAL A 169 2.59 -7.01 -1.07
N ARG A 170 2.18 -7.55 -2.22
CA ARG A 170 3.02 -8.44 -3.04
C ARG A 170 2.95 -8.03 -4.52
N VAL A 171 4.11 -7.88 -5.13
CA VAL A 171 4.26 -7.65 -6.58
C VAL A 171 4.91 -8.88 -7.22
N THR A 172 4.27 -9.44 -8.25
CA THR A 172 4.76 -10.63 -8.96
C THR A 172 4.83 -10.37 -10.46
N GLY A 173 5.94 -10.71 -11.11
CA GLY A 173 6.05 -10.70 -12.56
C GLY A 173 5.16 -11.77 -13.21
N MET A 174 4.68 -11.51 -14.43
CA MET A 174 3.88 -12.46 -15.21
C MET A 174 4.57 -12.85 -16.51
#